data_AF-A0A843L5J5-F1
#
_entry.id   AF-A0A843L5J5-F1
#
_cell.length_a   1.000
_cell.length_b   1.000
_cell.length_c   1.000
_cell.angle_alpha   90.00
_cell.angle_beta   90.00
_cell.angle_gamma   90.00
#
_symmetry.space_group_name_H-M   'P 1'
#
loop_
_entity.id
_entity.type
_entity.pdbx_description
1 polymer ?
#
loop_
_entity_poly.entity_id
_entity_poly.type
_entity_poly.pdbx_seq_one_letter_code
_entity_poly.pdbx_strand_id
1 'polypeptide(L)'
;MHANWKTWAHVTKLDPDKHLPPGAVEEIVTSGTDALMLSGTLNVTRENLRELLDLVSAHGLPLVVEPASPDCAIFDGRIDHLFVPSVMNASDVRWIVGKHYAWLRHASSIEWEMVVPEAYIVLNPNSAVGRVTGADC
;
A
#
# COMPACT_ATOMS: atom_id res chain seq x y z
N MET A 1 -2.32 -1.33 -19.91
CA MET A 1 -1.81 -2.62 -19.38
C MET A 1 -1.03 -2.28 -18.14
N HIS A 2 -1.38 -2.86 -17.00
CA HIS A 2 -0.67 -2.65 -15.74
C HIS A 2 0.74 -3.25 -15.80
N ALA A 3 1.69 -2.65 -15.07
CA ALA A 3 3.04 -3.18 -14.97
C ALA A 3 3.06 -4.65 -14.51
N ASN A 4 3.97 -5.49 -15.03
CA ASN A 4 4.04 -6.90 -14.62
C ASN A 4 4.78 -7.04 -13.27
N TRP A 5 4.05 -6.95 -12.16
CA TRP A 5 4.65 -6.99 -10.82
C TRP A 5 5.39 -8.29 -10.49
N LYS A 6 5.08 -9.40 -11.18
CA LYS A 6 5.70 -10.72 -10.91
C LYS A 6 7.17 -10.78 -11.30
N THR A 7 7.67 -9.80 -12.06
CA THR A 7 9.09 -9.72 -12.43
C THR A 7 9.90 -8.78 -11.53
N TRP A 8 9.26 -8.09 -10.59
CA TRP A 8 9.94 -7.17 -9.69
C TRP A 8 10.81 -7.94 -8.69
N ALA A 9 12.02 -7.44 -8.47
CA ALA A 9 12.98 -7.94 -7.48
C ALA A 9 13.14 -6.96 -6.30
N HIS A 10 12.88 -5.67 -6.52
CA HIS A 10 13.02 -4.62 -5.53
C HIS A 10 11.86 -3.61 -5.61
N VAL A 11 11.22 -3.34 -4.47
CA VAL A 11 10.17 -2.32 -4.34
C VAL A 11 10.51 -1.38 -3.20
N THR A 12 10.50 -0.08 -3.46
CA THR A 12 10.67 0.93 -2.41
C THR A 12 9.31 1.30 -1.83
N LYS A 13 9.09 1.00 -0.56
CA LYS A 13 7.88 1.39 0.19
C LYS A 13 8.07 2.77 0.82
N LEU A 14 7.13 3.68 0.58
CA LEU A 14 7.13 5.05 1.09
C LEU A 14 5.90 5.27 1.97
N ASP A 15 6.14 5.74 3.20
CA ASP A 15 5.10 6.01 4.19
C ASP A 15 4.56 7.44 4.02
N PRO A 16 3.28 7.63 3.69
CA PRO A 16 2.67 8.95 3.49
C PRO A 16 2.56 9.78 4.77
N ASP A 17 2.70 9.19 5.97
CA ASP A 17 2.82 9.94 7.23
C ASP A 17 4.20 10.57 7.42
N LYS A 18 5.19 10.23 6.57
CA LYS A 18 6.57 10.69 6.71
C LYS A 18 6.93 11.74 5.67
N HIS A 19 7.66 12.74 6.14
CA HIS A 19 8.25 13.75 5.27
C HIS A 19 9.55 13.21 4.68
N LEU A 20 9.63 13.19 3.36
CA LEU A 20 10.87 12.89 2.66
C LEU A 20 11.78 14.14 2.66
N PRO A 21 13.08 13.99 2.96
CA PRO A 21 13.99 15.12 2.88
C PRO A 21 14.14 15.59 1.43
N PRO A 22 14.53 16.86 1.21
CA PRO A 22 14.77 17.36 -0.14
C PRO A 22 15.76 16.48 -0.92
N GLY A 23 15.44 16.14 -2.16
CA GLY A 23 16.29 15.29 -3.03
C GLY A 23 16.09 13.77 -2.85
N ALA A 24 15.39 13.32 -1.81
CA ALA A 24 15.23 11.90 -1.55
C ALA A 24 14.40 11.19 -2.63
N VAL A 25 13.39 11.86 -3.19
CA VAL A 25 12.57 11.28 -4.26
C VAL A 25 13.43 11.00 -5.48
N GLU A 26 14.27 11.95 -5.88
CA GLU A 26 15.20 11.81 -7.00
C GLU A 26 16.19 10.66 -6.80
N GLU A 27 16.74 10.52 -5.59
CA GLU A 27 17.61 9.38 -5.25
C GLU A 27 16.85 8.04 -5.31
N ILE A 28 15.64 7.99 -4.76
CA ILE A 28 14.80 6.79 -4.76
C ILE A 28 14.44 6.37 -6.18
N VAL A 29 13.97 7.28 -7.03
CA VAL A 29 13.52 6.94 -8.39
C VAL A 29 14.68 6.57 -9.32
N THR A 30 15.91 6.98 -8.99
CA THR A 30 17.13 6.62 -9.73
C THR A 30 17.89 5.44 -9.13
N SER A 31 17.42 4.88 -8.02
CA SER A 31 18.08 3.76 -7.31
C SER A 31 18.10 2.43 -8.08
N GLY A 32 17.26 2.29 -9.10
CA GLY A 32 17.03 1.02 -9.80
C GLY A 32 15.92 0.16 -9.18
N THR A 33 15.11 0.72 -8.26
CA THR A 33 13.89 0.06 -7.79
C THR A 33 12.91 -0.23 -8.93
N ASP A 34 12.23 -1.36 -8.90
CA ASP A 34 11.29 -1.77 -9.95
C ASP A 34 9.92 -1.08 -9.82
N ALA A 35 9.56 -0.65 -8.62
CA ALA A 35 8.32 0.04 -8.32
C ALA A 35 8.42 0.90 -7.06
N LEU A 36 7.44 1.80 -6.89
CA LEU A 36 7.17 2.49 -5.64
C LEU A 36 5.84 2.00 -5.05
N MET A 37 5.84 1.70 -3.76
CA MET A 37 4.63 1.34 -3.03
C MET A 37 4.30 2.40 -1.98
N LEU A 38 3.17 3.06 -2.14
CA LEU A 38 2.69 4.10 -1.22
C LEU A 38 1.83 3.43 -0.15
N SER A 39 2.38 3.33 1.07
CA SER A 39 1.71 2.68 2.19
C SER A 39 2.36 2.97 3.53
N GLY A 40 1.52 3.05 4.55
CA GLY A 40 1.90 3.22 5.94
C GLY A 40 0.98 2.43 6.88
N THR A 41 1.27 2.50 8.18
CA THR A 41 0.45 1.81 9.19
C THR A 41 -0.42 2.76 10.00
N LEU A 42 0.16 3.87 10.45
CA LEU A 42 -0.48 4.84 11.34
C LEU A 42 -0.69 6.14 10.58
N ASN A 43 -1.79 6.83 10.88
CA ASN A 43 -2.11 8.16 10.32
C ASN A 43 -2.11 8.24 8.79
N VAL A 44 -2.32 7.13 8.10
CA VAL A 44 -2.52 7.13 6.66
C VAL A 44 -3.90 7.70 6.37
N THR A 45 -3.96 8.76 5.57
CA THR A 45 -5.19 9.39 5.10
C THR A 45 -5.22 9.38 3.58
N ARG A 46 -6.38 9.70 3.00
CA ARG A 46 -6.48 9.82 1.55
C ARG A 46 -5.68 11.02 1.03
N GLU A 47 -5.61 12.07 1.84
CA GLU A 47 -4.93 13.32 1.53
C GLU A 47 -3.42 13.12 1.48
N ASN A 48 -2.81 12.54 2.51
CA ASN A 48 -1.35 12.34 2.50
C ASN A 48 -0.88 11.30 1.48
N LEU A 49 -1.70 10.27 1.20
CA LEU A 49 -1.45 9.36 0.07
C LEU A 49 -1.49 10.08 -1.27
N ARG A 50 -2.42 11.01 -1.47
CA ARG A 50 -2.51 11.81 -2.70
C ARG A 50 -1.33 12.75 -2.85
N GLU A 51 -0.93 13.44 -1.79
CA GLU A 51 0.25 14.31 -1.81
C GLU A 51 1.51 13.53 -2.17
N LEU A 52 1.71 12.35 -1.56
CA LEU A 52 2.82 11.47 -1.90
C LEU A 52 2.73 10.95 -3.34
N LEU A 53 1.53 10.59 -3.81
CA LEU A 53 1.31 10.17 -5.20
C LEU A 53 1.65 11.28 -6.19
N ASP A 54 1.21 12.51 -5.93
CA ASP A 54 1.50 13.67 -6.77
C ASP A 54 3.00 13.91 -6.85
N LEU A 55 3.71 13.77 -5.73
CA LEU A 55 5.16 13.91 -5.64
C LEU A 55 5.91 12.87 -6.50
N VAL A 56 5.46 11.62 -6.53
CA VAL A 56 6.20 10.53 -7.21
C VAL A 56 5.70 10.22 -8.63
N SER A 57 4.49 10.64 -8.99
CA SER A 57 3.83 10.21 -10.23
C SER A 57 4.52 10.66 -11.52
N ALA A 58 5.28 11.75 -11.47
CA ALA A 58 5.97 12.29 -12.64
C ALA A 58 7.21 11.46 -13.06
N HIS A 59 7.64 10.48 -12.26
CA HIS A 59 8.93 9.79 -12.46
C HIS A 59 8.85 8.50 -13.28
N GLY A 60 7.66 8.08 -13.72
CA GLY A 60 7.47 6.99 -14.69
C GLY A 60 7.78 5.57 -14.17
N LEU A 61 8.05 5.41 -12.87
CA LEU A 61 8.10 4.10 -12.23
C LEU A 61 6.69 3.56 -12.01
N PRO A 62 6.51 2.22 -12.01
CA PRO A 62 5.25 1.62 -11.58
C PRO A 62 4.87 2.07 -10.17
N LEU A 63 3.60 2.44 -9.99
CA LEU A 63 3.07 2.94 -8.72
C LEU A 63 2.04 1.96 -8.15
N VAL A 64 2.25 1.59 -6.90
CA VAL A 64 1.33 0.74 -6.14
C VAL A 64 0.83 1.50 -4.94
N VAL A 65 -0.47 1.37 -4.64
CA VAL A 65 -1.03 1.80 -3.36
C VAL A 65 -1.36 0.54 -2.55
N GLU A 66 -0.95 0.51 -1.29
CA GLU A 66 -1.36 -0.52 -0.34
C GLU A 66 -2.15 0.16 0.79
N PRO A 67 -3.49 0.20 0.71
CA PRO A 67 -4.30 1.02 1.60
C PRO A 67 -4.45 0.37 2.98
N ALA A 68 -4.20 1.15 4.04
CA ALA A 68 -4.42 0.71 5.43
C ALA A 68 -5.92 0.53 5.79
N SER A 69 -6.82 1.17 5.03
CA SER A 69 -8.26 1.07 5.17
C SER A 69 -8.99 1.34 3.85
N PRO A 70 -10.24 0.89 3.69
CA PRO A 70 -11.03 1.12 2.49
C PRO A 70 -11.19 2.60 2.11
N ASP A 71 -11.29 3.49 3.11
CA ASP A 71 -11.55 4.92 2.91
C ASP A 71 -10.36 5.66 2.27
N CYS A 72 -9.16 5.10 2.42
CA CYS A 72 -7.92 5.67 1.88
C CYS A 72 -7.55 5.10 0.51
N ALA A 73 -8.29 4.13 -0.01
CA ALA A 73 -8.00 3.53 -1.30
C ALA A 73 -8.09 4.57 -2.44
N ILE A 74 -7.05 4.57 -3.28
CA ILE A 74 -6.96 5.39 -4.48
C ILE A 74 -7.12 4.44 -5.68
N PHE A 75 -7.98 4.82 -6.62
CA PHE A 75 -8.27 4.06 -7.84
C PHE A 75 -8.17 4.94 -9.08
N ASP A 76 -7.48 6.09 -8.98
CA ASP A 76 -7.31 6.93 -10.15
C ASP A 76 -6.28 6.30 -11.10
N GLY A 77 -6.41 6.57 -12.40
CA GLY A 77 -5.57 5.95 -13.45
C GLY A 77 -4.09 6.33 -13.42
N ARG A 78 -3.59 6.85 -12.29
CA ARG A 78 -2.18 7.15 -12.03
C ARG A 78 -1.47 6.03 -11.28
N ILE A 79 -2.19 5.01 -10.81
CA ILE A 79 -1.60 3.83 -10.17
C ILE A 79 -1.70 2.60 -11.09
N ASP A 80 -0.72 1.71 -10.97
CA ASP A 80 -0.68 0.44 -11.69
C ASP A 80 -1.40 -0.67 -10.94
N HIS A 81 -1.24 -0.73 -9.61
CA HIS A 81 -1.82 -1.79 -8.79
C HIS A 81 -2.32 -1.30 -7.44
N LEU A 82 -3.29 -2.03 -6.91
CA LEU A 82 -3.75 -1.93 -5.55
C LEU A 82 -3.42 -3.22 -4.81
N PHE A 83 -2.42 -3.14 -3.93
CA PHE A 83 -1.97 -4.25 -3.12
C PHE A 83 -2.82 -4.31 -1.85
N VAL A 84 -3.48 -5.44 -1.59
CA VAL A 84 -4.54 -5.55 -0.58
C VAL A 84 -4.14 -6.58 0.48
N PRO A 85 -3.66 -6.14 1.65
CA PRO A 85 -3.21 -7.04 2.72
C PRO A 85 -4.34 -7.75 3.44
N SER A 86 -4.13 -9.03 3.73
CA SER A 86 -4.86 -9.81 4.71
C SER A 86 -3.85 -10.45 5.67
N VAL A 87 -3.97 -10.15 6.98
CA VAL A 87 -2.98 -10.53 7.99
C VAL A 87 -3.34 -11.90 8.56
N MET A 88 -2.74 -12.95 8.02
CA MET A 88 -3.14 -14.34 8.25
C MET A 88 -2.93 -14.81 9.69
N ASN A 89 -1.95 -14.24 10.39
CA ASN A 89 -1.68 -14.51 11.80
C ASN A 89 -2.26 -13.48 12.76
N ALA A 90 -3.20 -12.63 12.32
CA ALA A 90 -3.93 -11.75 13.22
C ALA A 90 -4.92 -12.54 14.09
N SER A 91 -4.98 -12.23 15.38
CA SER A 91 -6.01 -12.80 16.27
C SER A 91 -7.41 -12.23 16.00
N ASP A 92 -7.49 -11.09 15.31
CA ASP A 92 -8.73 -10.37 15.04
C ASP A 92 -9.14 -10.49 13.56
N VAL A 93 -10.29 -11.13 13.32
CA VAL A 93 -10.86 -11.38 11.99
C VAL A 93 -11.08 -10.11 11.16
N ARG A 94 -11.14 -8.92 11.79
CA ARG A 94 -11.19 -7.63 11.11
C ARG A 94 -10.02 -7.45 10.14
N TRP A 95 -8.84 -7.96 10.47
CA TRP A 95 -7.61 -7.85 9.66
C TRP A 95 -7.40 -9.00 8.65
N ILE A 96 -8.23 -10.05 8.74
CA ILE A 96 -8.20 -11.18 7.80
C ILE A 96 -9.22 -10.97 6.68
N VAL A 97 -10.48 -10.70 7.03
CA VAL A 97 -11.58 -10.59 6.06
C VAL A 97 -12.52 -9.42 6.34
N GLY A 98 -12.65 -8.98 7.60
CA GLY A 98 -13.67 -8.00 8.00
C GLY A 98 -13.57 -6.65 7.27
N LYS A 99 -12.36 -6.11 7.10
CA LYS A 99 -12.14 -4.86 6.34
C LYS A 99 -12.45 -5.03 4.85
N HIS A 100 -12.10 -6.16 4.25
CA HIS A 100 -12.42 -6.47 2.84
C HIS A 100 -13.94 -6.56 2.63
N TYR A 101 -14.65 -7.23 3.55
CA TYR A 101 -16.11 -7.28 3.53
C TYR A 101 -16.72 -5.88 3.64
N ALA A 102 -16.26 -5.07 4.59
CA ALA A 102 -16.74 -3.70 4.76
C ALA A 102 -16.50 -2.86 3.50
N TRP A 103 -15.35 -3.00 2.86
CA TRP A 103 -15.04 -2.32 1.59
C TRP A 103 -16.02 -2.70 0.48
N LEU A 104 -16.24 -4.00 0.26
CA LEU A 104 -17.13 -4.52 -0.78
C LEU A 104 -18.58 -4.10 -0.58
N ARG A 105 -19.01 -3.85 0.67
CA ARG A 105 -20.36 -3.37 0.97
C ARG A 105 -20.58 -1.91 0.62
N HIS A 106 -19.52 -1.10 0.56
CA HIS A 106 -19.61 0.34 0.29
C HIS A 106 -19.03 0.73 -1.07
N ALA A 107 -18.27 -0.17 -1.72
CA ALA A 107 -17.73 0.06 -3.05
C ALA A 107 -18.85 0.05 -4.10
N SER A 108 -18.90 1.09 -4.94
CA SER A 108 -19.78 1.13 -6.11
C SER A 108 -19.24 0.29 -7.27
N SER A 109 -17.91 0.16 -7.36
CA SER A 109 -17.20 -0.67 -8.34
C SER A 109 -15.77 -0.93 -7.84
N ILE A 110 -15.16 -2.03 -8.30
CA ILE A 110 -13.76 -2.38 -8.03
C ILE A 110 -13.14 -2.82 -9.35
N GLU A 111 -12.00 -2.24 -9.70
CA GLU A 111 -11.20 -2.66 -10.85
C GLU A 111 -10.33 -3.85 -10.46
N TRP A 112 -10.91 -5.05 -10.51
CA TRP A 112 -10.27 -6.28 -10.05
C TRP A 112 -8.96 -6.61 -10.77
N GLU A 113 -8.76 -6.13 -12.01
CA GLU A 113 -7.51 -6.34 -12.76
C GLU A 113 -6.29 -5.63 -12.13
N MET A 114 -6.53 -4.59 -11.32
CA MET A 114 -5.48 -3.87 -10.58
C MET A 114 -5.20 -4.47 -9.20
N VAL A 115 -6.11 -5.31 -8.69
CA VAL A 115 -6.06 -5.77 -7.30
C VAL A 115 -5.11 -6.96 -7.20
N VAL A 116 -4.12 -6.85 -6.32
CA VAL A 116 -3.21 -7.93 -5.96
C VAL A 116 -3.41 -8.26 -4.48
N PRO A 117 -3.95 -9.44 -4.13
CA PRO A 117 -4.13 -9.84 -2.74
C PRO A 117 -2.79 -10.26 -2.12
N GLU A 118 -2.57 -9.87 -0.88
CA GLU A 118 -1.34 -10.18 -0.14
C GLU A 118 -1.66 -10.92 1.16
N ALA A 119 -1.08 -12.12 1.32
CA ALA A 119 -1.17 -12.88 2.56
C ALA A 119 -0.03 -12.48 3.49
N TYR A 120 -0.27 -11.53 4.38
CA TYR A 120 0.70 -11.07 5.36
C TYR A 120 0.86 -12.08 6.50
N ILE A 121 2.12 -12.33 6.88
CA ILE A 121 2.50 -12.94 8.16
C ILE A 121 3.41 -11.94 8.86
N VAL A 122 2.88 -11.26 9.88
CA VAL A 122 3.62 -10.23 10.63
C VAL A 122 4.39 -10.92 11.76
N LEU A 123 5.70 -10.71 11.86
CA LEU A 123 6.55 -11.45 12.81
C LEU A 123 7.29 -10.56 13.83
N ASN A 124 7.12 -9.23 13.75
CA ASN A 124 7.75 -8.33 14.70
C ASN A 124 6.73 -7.79 15.71
N PRO A 125 6.71 -8.31 16.96
CA PRO A 125 5.74 -7.87 17.97
C PRO A 125 5.96 -6.42 18.41
N ASN A 126 7.18 -5.89 18.23
CA ASN A 126 7.52 -4.52 18.60
C ASN A 126 7.19 -3.49 17.51
N SER A 127 6.69 -3.94 16.35
CA SER A 127 6.29 -3.05 15.25
C SER A 127 4.93 -2.40 15.49
N ALA A 128 4.68 -1.24 14.86
CA ALA A 128 3.36 -0.61 14.87
C ALA A 128 2.31 -1.53 14.25
N VAL A 129 2.62 -2.18 13.13
CA VAL A 129 1.70 -3.09 12.43
C VAL A 129 1.37 -4.31 13.28
N GLY A 130 2.33 -4.90 13.99
CA GLY A 130 2.09 -6.03 14.90
C GLY A 130 1.09 -5.67 16.01
N ARG A 131 1.28 -4.52 16.65
CA ARG A 131 0.35 -4.02 17.69
C ARG A 131 -1.04 -3.66 17.15
N VAL A 132 -1.12 -3.01 15.99
CA VAL A 132 -2.39 -2.58 15.38
C VAL A 132 -3.22 -3.78 14.91
N THR A 133 -2.56 -4.79 14.36
CA THR A 133 -3.22 -5.97 13.79
C THR A 133 -3.51 -7.05 14.82
N GLY A 134 -2.85 -7.02 15.98
CA GLY A 134 -2.93 -8.10 16.97
C GLY A 134 -2.35 -9.40 16.40
N ALA A 135 -1.28 -9.30 15.63
CA ALA A 135 -0.62 -10.46 15.04
C ALA A 135 0.07 -11.33 16.09
N ASP A 136 -0.10 -12.65 15.97
CA ASP A 136 0.61 -13.66 16.76
C ASP A 136 2.06 -13.77 16.27
N CYS A 137 2.98 -13.10 16.98
CA CYS A 137 4.38 -12.90 16.60
C CYS A 137 5.35 -13.48 17.65
#